data_AF-A0A934EGV4-F1
#
_entry.id   AF-A0A934EGV4-F1
#
_cell.length_a   1.000
_cell.length_b   1.000
_cell.length_c   1.000
_cell.angle_alpha   90.00
_cell.angle_beta   90.00
_cell.angle_gamma   90.00
#
_symmetry.space_group_name_H-M   'P 1'
#
loop_
_entity.id
_entity.type
_entity.pdbx_description
1 polymer ?
#
loop_
_entity_poly.entity_id
_entity_poly.type
_entity_poly.pdbx_seq_one_letter_code
_entity_poly.pdbx_strand_id
1 'polypeptide(L)'
;MKSFALNFLAILVLFTLSPPCAAGNFQSDSKRLSNSKMDIVITEIDRRPRTSVLDIKVKAIGSSVGSSFFIVCSLRDLAKQRGGFRYIVKIEERPGRGQMLVGFLISAEEPPEILDVQFAGATVVDLEQFAPICDTMK
;
A
#
# COMPACT_ATOMS: atom_id res chain seq x y z
N MET A 1 -27.99 -58.98 -33.27
CA MET A 1 -28.18 -57.54 -33.56
C MET A 1 -27.56 -56.74 -32.42
N LYS A 2 -26.53 -55.94 -32.76
CA LYS A 2 -26.01 -54.69 -32.16
C LYS A 2 -25.69 -54.61 -30.65
N SER A 3 -24.39 -54.48 -30.42
CA SER A 3 -23.69 -53.93 -29.25
C SER A 3 -24.24 -52.59 -28.76
N PHE A 4 -24.13 -52.32 -27.45
CA PHE A 4 -23.98 -50.96 -26.92
C PHE A 4 -23.09 -50.97 -25.67
N ALA A 5 -21.83 -50.62 -25.86
CA ALA A 5 -20.87 -50.35 -24.80
C ALA A 5 -21.13 -48.93 -24.25
N LEU A 6 -21.38 -48.81 -22.95
CA LEU A 6 -21.57 -47.52 -22.29
C LEU A 6 -20.24 -47.07 -21.68
N ASN A 7 -19.49 -46.25 -22.44
CA ASN A 7 -18.30 -45.56 -21.98
C ASN A 7 -18.68 -44.45 -20.99
N PHE A 8 -18.40 -44.66 -19.69
CA PHE A 8 -18.47 -43.62 -18.67
C PHE A 8 -17.21 -42.73 -18.77
N LEU A 9 -17.37 -41.56 -19.41
CA LEU A 9 -16.33 -40.54 -19.53
C LEU A 9 -16.25 -39.75 -18.21
N ALA A 10 -15.22 -40.00 -17.40
CA ALA A 10 -14.94 -39.22 -16.18
C ALA A 10 -14.29 -37.89 -16.56
N ILE A 11 -15.01 -36.78 -16.36
CA ILE A 11 -14.48 -35.42 -16.54
C ILE A 11 -13.77 -35.01 -15.25
N LEU A 12 -12.44 -35.08 -15.26
CA LEU A 12 -11.57 -34.60 -14.19
C LEU A 12 -11.43 -33.07 -14.29
N VAL A 13 -12.17 -32.32 -13.46
CA VAL A 13 -12.03 -30.86 -13.35
C VAL A 13 -10.75 -30.56 -12.57
N LEU A 14 -9.68 -30.26 -13.30
CA LEU A 14 -8.43 -29.72 -12.75
C LEU A 14 -8.68 -28.26 -12.30
N PHE A 15 -8.98 -28.07 -11.01
CA PHE A 15 -8.84 -26.77 -10.36
C PHE A 15 -7.35 -26.44 -10.29
N THR A 16 -6.89 -25.52 -11.14
CA THR A 16 -5.58 -24.90 -11.02
C THR A 16 -5.60 -24.04 -9.75
N LEU A 17 -5.07 -24.56 -8.64
CA LEU A 17 -4.68 -23.75 -7.49
C LEU A 17 -3.51 -22.85 -7.94
N SER A 18 -3.82 -21.65 -8.41
CA SER A 18 -2.84 -20.57 -8.46
C SER A 18 -2.43 -20.27 -7.03
N PRO A 19 -1.15 -20.39 -6.63
CA PRO A 19 -0.73 -19.87 -5.33
C PRO A 19 -1.08 -18.37 -5.31
N PRO A 20 -1.64 -17.83 -4.21
CA PRO A 20 -1.82 -16.40 -4.10
C PRO A 20 -0.44 -15.79 -4.29
N CYS A 21 -0.28 -15.01 -5.37
CA CYS A 21 0.90 -14.19 -5.56
C CYS A 21 0.97 -13.30 -4.34
N ALA A 22 1.85 -13.63 -3.38
CA ALA A 22 2.12 -12.80 -2.24
C ALA A 22 2.77 -11.54 -2.81
N ALA A 23 1.93 -10.57 -3.17
CA ALA A 23 2.37 -9.27 -3.63
C ALA A 23 3.37 -8.78 -2.58
N GLY A 24 4.64 -8.63 -2.99
CA GLY A 24 5.72 -8.28 -2.10
C GLY A 24 5.33 -7.12 -1.20
N ASN A 25 5.85 -7.12 0.02
CA ASN A 25 5.69 -5.98 0.91
C ASN A 25 6.23 -4.74 0.21
N PHE A 26 5.47 -3.65 0.26
CA PHE A 26 5.85 -2.40 -0.39
C PHE A 26 7.18 -1.86 0.17
N GLN A 27 8.03 -1.34 -0.71
CA GLN A 27 9.23 -0.61 -0.31
C GLN A 27 9.46 0.59 -1.23
N SER A 28 9.85 1.72 -0.64
CA SER A 28 10.26 2.93 -1.34
C SER A 28 11.55 3.47 -0.72
N ASP A 29 12.54 3.76 -1.56
CA ASP A 29 13.85 4.27 -1.16
C ASP A 29 14.08 5.64 -1.80
N SER A 30 14.43 6.65 -0.99
CA SER A 30 14.69 8.02 -1.46
C SER A 30 15.89 8.12 -2.39
N LYS A 31 16.77 7.11 -2.44
CA LYS A 31 17.90 7.02 -3.37
C LYS A 31 17.47 6.79 -4.81
N ARG A 32 16.23 6.36 -5.06
CA ARG A 32 15.67 6.32 -6.43
C ARG A 32 15.55 7.70 -7.05
N LEU A 33 15.56 8.76 -6.24
CA LEU A 33 15.55 10.15 -6.68
C LEU A 33 16.97 10.56 -7.07
N SER A 34 17.16 10.92 -8.34
CA SER A 34 18.44 11.02 -9.05
C SER A 34 19.47 12.01 -8.47
N ASN A 35 19.17 12.70 -7.36
CA ASN A 35 20.10 13.60 -6.67
C ASN A 35 19.75 13.87 -5.18
N SER A 36 19.27 12.88 -4.42
CA SER A 36 18.83 13.15 -3.04
C SER A 36 19.96 13.00 -2.01
N LYS A 37 20.28 14.11 -1.32
CA LYS A 37 21.00 14.12 -0.03
C LYS A 37 20.22 13.40 1.09
N MET A 38 19.03 12.91 0.76
CA MET A 38 18.11 12.21 1.62
C MET A 38 18.40 10.71 1.57
N ASP A 39 18.26 10.05 2.71
CA ASP A 39 18.42 8.61 2.92
C ASP A 39 17.29 8.17 3.85
N ILE A 40 16.14 7.92 3.23
CA ILE A 40 14.90 7.48 3.85
C ILE A 40 14.42 6.24 3.11
N VAL A 41 14.17 5.18 3.87
CA VAL A 41 13.57 3.95 3.36
C VAL A 41 12.25 3.72 4.08
N ILE A 42 11.18 3.56 3.32
CA ILE A 42 9.84 3.25 3.81
C ILE A 42 9.54 1.81 3.40
N THR A 43 9.20 0.95 4.36
CA THR A 43 8.89 -0.46 4.12
C THR A 43 7.58 -0.81 4.78
N GLU A 44 6.67 -1.46 4.07
CA GLU A 44 5.47 -2.04 4.68
C GLU A 44 5.83 -3.30 5.46
N ILE A 45 5.58 -3.30 6.77
CA ILE A 45 5.98 -4.38 7.68
C ILE A 45 4.80 -5.19 8.22
N ASP A 46 3.59 -4.62 8.23
CA ASP A 46 2.34 -5.34 8.49
C ASP A 46 1.29 -4.89 7.47
N ARG A 47 0.59 -5.84 6.86
CA ARG A 47 -0.40 -5.61 5.82
C ARG A 47 -1.70 -6.31 6.21
N ARG A 48 -2.76 -5.53 6.39
CA ARG A 48 -4.14 -6.02 6.66
C ARG A 48 -5.05 -5.63 5.50
N PRO A 49 -6.33 -6.01 5.42
CA PRO A 49 -7.14 -5.71 4.23
C PRO A 49 -7.19 -4.23 3.82
N ARG A 50 -7.30 -3.30 4.79
CA ARG A 50 -7.44 -1.85 4.53
C ARG A 50 -6.56 -0.98 5.42
N THR A 51 -5.57 -1.58 6.07
CA THR A 51 -4.55 -0.86 6.84
C THR A 51 -3.18 -1.45 6.57
N SER A 52 -2.15 -0.64 6.75
CA SER A 52 -0.75 -1.04 6.64
C SER A 52 0.06 -0.35 7.73
N VAL A 53 1.04 -1.06 8.30
CA VAL A 53 2.07 -0.47 9.15
C VAL A 53 3.33 -0.34 8.32
N LEU A 54 3.88 0.87 8.30
CA LEU A 54 5.11 1.20 7.60
C LEU A 54 6.23 1.42 8.61
N ASP A 55 7.40 0.85 8.36
CA ASP A 55 8.65 1.19 9.03
C ASP A 55 9.39 2.25 8.22
N ILE A 56 9.79 3.34 8.86
CA ILE A 56 10.44 4.48 8.23
C ILE A 56 11.84 4.63 8.82
N LYS A 57 12.84 4.22 8.05
CA LYS A 57 14.24 4.36 8.44
C LYS A 57 14.82 5.61 7.83
N VAL A 58 15.27 6.53 8.68
CA VAL A 58 15.88 7.80 8.27
C VAL A 58 17.34 7.80 8.70
N LYS A 59 18.26 7.79 7.74
CA LYS A 59 19.70 8.05 8.00
C LYS A 59 20.07 9.50 7.72
N ALA A 60 19.42 10.11 6.72
CA ALA A 60 19.59 11.52 6.40
C ALA A 60 18.28 12.11 5.89
N ILE A 61 17.79 13.18 6.52
CA ILE A 61 16.52 13.82 6.11
C ILE A 61 16.69 14.59 4.79
N GLY A 62 17.86 15.22 4.58
CA GLY A 62 18.02 16.18 3.49
C GLY A 62 17.19 17.44 3.75
N SER A 63 16.36 17.86 2.78
CA SER A 63 15.43 18.98 2.95
C SER A 63 14.13 18.52 3.60
N SER A 64 13.62 19.27 4.58
CA SER A 64 12.33 18.99 5.22
C SER A 64 11.17 18.95 4.21
N VAL A 65 11.19 19.83 3.20
CA VAL A 65 10.17 19.84 2.14
C VAL A 65 10.31 18.60 1.24
N GLY A 66 11.54 18.27 0.84
CA GLY A 66 11.81 17.11 -0.01
C GLY A 66 11.44 15.79 0.66
N SER A 67 11.72 15.64 1.95
CA SER A 67 11.34 14.45 2.73
C SER A 67 9.84 14.32 2.90
N SER A 68 9.14 15.42 3.13
CA SER A 68 7.67 15.44 3.22
C SER A 68 7.04 14.99 1.90
N PHE A 69 7.54 15.51 0.77
CA PHE A 69 7.08 15.10 -0.55
C PHE A 69 7.43 13.64 -0.87
N PHE A 70 8.64 13.19 -0.54
CA PHE A 70 9.01 11.78 -0.72
C PHE A 70 8.09 10.83 0.05
N ILE A 71 7.74 11.16 1.30
CA ILE A 71 6.84 10.35 2.12
C ILE A 71 5.46 10.29 1.48
N VAL A 72 4.83 11.44 1.16
CA VAL A 72 3.47 11.42 0.58
C VAL A 72 3.43 10.73 -0.79
N CYS A 73 4.46 10.88 -1.62
CA CYS A 73 4.52 10.19 -2.91
C CYS A 73 4.72 8.68 -2.75
N SER A 74 5.49 8.26 -1.73
CA SER A 74 5.59 6.84 -1.37
C SER A 74 4.25 6.28 -0.87
N LEU A 75 3.48 7.05 -0.09
CA LEU A 75 2.13 6.66 0.31
C LEU A 75 1.17 6.54 -0.87
N ARG A 76 1.29 7.43 -1.87
CA ARG A 76 0.52 7.32 -3.12
C ARG A 76 0.90 6.06 -3.92
N ASP A 77 2.18 5.76 -4.06
CA ASP A 77 2.64 4.53 -4.72
C ASP A 77 2.12 3.28 -4.00
N LEU A 78 2.17 3.27 -2.66
CA LEU A 78 1.59 2.21 -1.84
C LEU A 78 0.08 2.09 -2.09
N ALA A 79 -0.68 3.18 -1.99
CA ALA A 79 -2.14 3.14 -2.17
C ALA A 79 -2.55 2.59 -3.56
N LYS A 80 -1.77 2.91 -4.61
CA LYS A 80 -1.93 2.31 -5.94
C LYS A 80 -1.73 0.79 -5.90
N GLN A 81 -0.66 0.30 -5.28
CA GLN A 81 -0.39 -1.15 -5.14
C GLN A 81 -1.44 -1.88 -4.28
N ARG A 82 -2.08 -1.18 -3.35
CA ARG A 82 -3.04 -1.75 -2.40
C ARG A 82 -4.46 -1.85 -2.95
N GLY A 83 -4.70 -1.45 -4.20
CA GLY A 83 -6.01 -1.52 -4.84
C GLY A 83 -6.45 -0.21 -5.50
N GLY A 84 -5.55 0.75 -5.69
CA GLY A 84 -5.90 2.04 -6.32
C GLY A 84 -6.63 3.00 -5.39
N PHE A 85 -6.34 2.95 -4.09
CA PHE A 85 -6.98 3.86 -3.14
C PHE A 85 -6.55 5.32 -3.37
N ARG A 86 -7.53 6.22 -3.32
CA ARG A 86 -7.31 7.68 -3.43
C ARG A 86 -7.18 8.35 -2.07
N TYR A 87 -7.95 7.89 -1.09
CA TYR A 87 -8.05 8.54 0.20
C TYR A 87 -7.35 7.70 1.27
N ILE A 88 -6.57 8.35 2.12
CA ILE A 88 -5.93 7.69 3.26
C ILE A 88 -6.11 8.49 4.53
N VAL A 89 -5.87 7.81 5.65
CA VAL A 89 -5.54 8.41 6.94
C VAL A 89 -4.20 7.87 7.39
N LYS A 90 -3.44 8.66 8.15
CA LYS A 90 -2.16 8.24 8.70
C LYS A 90 -1.96 8.72 10.13
N ILE A 91 -1.21 7.93 10.90
CA ILE A 91 -0.74 8.30 12.23
C ILE A 91 0.75 7.97 12.29
N GLU A 92 1.54 8.99 12.63
CA GLU A 92 3.00 8.85 12.76
C GLU A 92 3.35 8.32 14.16
N GLU A 93 4.50 7.66 14.29
CA GLU A 93 4.99 7.06 15.53
C GLU A 93 4.03 6.01 16.13
N ARG A 94 3.36 5.23 15.27
CA ARG A 94 2.42 4.15 15.63
C ARG A 94 2.62 2.91 14.74
N PRO A 95 2.53 1.69 15.30
CA PRO A 95 2.40 1.36 16.73
C PRO A 95 3.70 1.58 17.53
N GLY A 96 4.84 1.74 16.88
CA GLY A 96 6.14 2.01 17.51
C GLY A 96 6.85 3.25 16.93
N ARG A 97 8.00 3.58 17.53
CA ARG A 97 8.82 4.70 17.08
C ARG A 97 9.34 4.46 15.66
N GLY A 98 9.31 5.49 14.82
CA GLY A 98 9.72 5.41 13.42
C GLY A 98 8.75 4.62 12.54
N GLN A 99 7.55 4.32 13.03
CA GLN A 99 6.51 3.62 12.27
C GLN A 99 5.35 4.54 11.94
N MET A 100 4.63 4.22 10.86
CA MET A 100 3.43 4.93 10.46
C MET A 100 2.30 3.93 10.22
N LEU A 101 1.18 4.13 10.92
CA LEU A 101 -0.05 3.41 10.65
C LEU A 101 -0.82 4.15 9.55
N VAL A 102 -1.17 3.45 8.48
CA VAL A 102 -1.90 3.99 7.32
C VAL A 102 -3.19 3.22 7.13
N GLY A 103 -4.30 3.93 6.99
CA GLY A 103 -5.61 3.39 6.63
C GLY A 103 -6.01 3.82 5.24
N PHE A 104 -6.62 2.92 4.46
CA PHE A 104 -7.06 3.18 3.09
C PHE A 104 -8.59 3.28 3.04
N LEU A 105 -9.09 4.46 2.68
CA LEU A 105 -10.52 4.79 2.64
C LEU A 105 -11.10 4.58 1.23
N ILE A 106 -12.35 4.12 1.16
CA ILE A 106 -13.11 3.92 -0.08
C ILE A 106 -13.58 5.27 -0.63
N SER A 107 -13.96 6.20 0.25
CA SER A 107 -14.35 7.57 -0.13
C SER A 107 -13.85 8.60 0.90
N ALA A 108 -13.99 9.89 0.58
CA ALA A 108 -13.55 10.98 1.47
C ALA A 108 -14.42 11.11 2.73
N GLU A 109 -15.66 10.62 2.67
CA GLU A 109 -16.67 10.73 3.72
C GLU A 109 -16.68 9.52 4.66
N GLU A 110 -15.90 8.48 4.36
CA GLU A 110 -15.81 7.29 5.20
C GLU A 110 -15.16 7.65 6.55
N PRO A 111 -15.85 7.43 7.68
CA PRO A 111 -15.29 7.68 9.00
C PRO A 111 -14.04 6.82 9.25
N PRO A 112 -12.86 7.41 9.52
CA PRO A 112 -11.61 6.67 9.68
C PRO A 112 -11.63 5.60 10.78
N GLU A 113 -12.37 5.85 11.85
CA GLU A 113 -12.53 4.95 13.00
C GLU A 113 -13.18 3.59 12.65
N ILE A 114 -13.84 3.48 11.49
CA ILE A 114 -14.35 2.20 10.97
C ILE A 114 -13.21 1.25 10.62
N LEU A 115 -12.05 1.77 10.20
CA LEU A 115 -10.87 0.96 9.91
C LEU A 115 -10.18 0.47 11.19
N ASP A 116 -10.01 1.37 12.15
CA ASP A 116 -9.41 1.14 13.47
C ASP A 116 -9.72 2.36 14.35
N VAL A 117 -10.11 2.14 15.61
CA VAL A 117 -10.42 3.22 16.57
C VAL A 117 -9.26 4.21 16.75
N GLN A 118 -8.02 3.78 16.50
CA GLN A 118 -6.85 4.65 16.57
C GLN A 118 -6.92 5.82 15.58
N PHE A 119 -7.65 5.69 14.47
CA PHE A 119 -7.83 6.76 13.49
C PHE A 119 -8.93 7.77 13.87
N ALA A 120 -9.58 7.63 15.03
CA ALA A 120 -10.59 8.59 15.47
C ALA A 120 -10.03 10.03 15.48
N GLY A 121 -10.65 10.92 14.72
CA GLY A 121 -10.22 12.31 14.56
C GLY A 121 -9.02 12.53 13.62
N ALA A 122 -8.54 11.50 12.93
CA ALA A 122 -7.49 11.64 11.92
C ALA A 122 -7.99 12.39 10.68
N THR A 123 -7.12 13.22 10.11
CA THR A 123 -7.44 13.97 8.88
C THR A 123 -7.35 13.06 7.66
N VAL A 124 -8.40 13.06 6.84
CA VAL A 124 -8.42 12.39 5.54
C VAL A 124 -7.54 13.14 4.54
N VAL A 125 -6.65 12.41 3.87
CA VAL A 125 -5.74 12.92 2.85
C VAL A 125 -6.18 12.40 1.49
N ASP A 126 -6.45 13.31 0.55
CA ASP A 126 -6.65 13.00 -0.86
C ASP A 126 -5.30 12.95 -1.58
N LEU A 127 -4.85 11.74 -1.93
CA LEU A 127 -3.55 11.51 -2.55
C LEU A 127 -3.43 12.11 -3.96
N GLU A 128 -4.54 12.31 -4.66
CA GLU A 128 -4.51 12.86 -6.02
C GLU A 128 -4.23 14.36 -6.06
N GLN A 129 -4.39 15.07 -4.92
CA GLN A 129 -3.90 16.45 -4.80
C GLN A 129 -2.38 16.56 -4.97
N PHE A 130 -1.65 15.47 -4.71
CA PHE A 130 -0.20 15.40 -4.82
C PHE A 130 0.28 14.77 -6.13
N ALA A 131 -0.62 14.32 -7.01
CA ALA A 131 -0.24 13.69 -8.28
C ALA A 131 0.76 14.53 -9.11
N PRO A 132 0.56 15.86 -9.30
CA PRO A 132 1.49 16.66 -10.11
C PRO A 132 2.93 16.67 -9.60
N ILE A 133 3.12 16.76 -8.28
CA ILE A 133 4.46 16.75 -7.68
C ILE A 133 5.05 15.34 -7.65
N CYS A 134 4.24 14.31 -7.39
CA CYS A 134 4.72 12.94 -7.36
C CYS A 134 5.11 12.40 -8.74
N ASP A 135 4.39 12.78 -9.79
CA ASP A 135 4.66 12.30 -11.16
C ASP A 135 5.91 12.97 -11.78
N THR A 136 6.36 14.10 -11.22
CA THR A 136 7.57 14.81 -11.62
C THR A 136 8.80 14.46 -10.76
N MET A 137 8.60 13.77 -9.65
CA MET A 137 9.67 13.38 -8.73
C MET A 137 10.41 12.15 -9.27
N LYS A 138 11.68 12.33 -9.65
CA LYS A 138 12.56 11.30 -10.23
C LYS A 138 13.99 11.45 -9.72
#